data_AF-A0A8T4LRK2-F1
#
_entry.id   AF-A0A8T4LRK2-F1
#
_cell.length_a   1.000
_cell.length_b   1.000
_cell.length_c   1.000
_cell.angle_alpha   90.00
_cell.angle_beta   90.00
_cell.angle_gamma   90.00
#
_symmetry.space_group_name_H-M   'P 1'
#
loop_
_entity.id
_entity.type
_entity.pdbx_description
1 polymer ?
#
loop_
_entity_poly.entity_id
_entity_poly.type
_entity_poly.pdbx_seq_one_letter_code
_entity_poly.pdbx_strand_id
1 'polypeptide(L)'
;MVKKIVECHEHKEVLSKKAAWIILIVLVLLDAFLDLIFAEGKGASAGIWKPISTTLGIDNPIFLTPFVLILFFVLVKAAAFLARKIDRVPCSSEELVLTTLVLVYGLFDIWLLSVYLFSFGLFRNQFYLIPILIVVGIAYEWWADNRLKRFHTKLK
;
A
#
# COMPACT_ATOMS: atom_id res chain seq x y z
N MET A 1 -11.62 23.85 29.19
CA MET A 1 -11.57 23.54 27.75
C MET A 1 -11.67 22.03 27.61
N VAL A 2 -12.88 21.50 27.37
CA VAL A 2 -13.10 20.04 27.30
C VAL A 2 -12.55 19.56 25.96
N LYS A 3 -11.44 18.81 25.99
CA LYS A 3 -11.01 17.99 24.84
C LYS A 3 -12.18 17.04 24.56
N LYS A 4 -13.00 17.33 23.55
CA LYS A 4 -13.89 16.32 22.95
C LYS A 4 -12.97 15.19 22.49
N ILE A 5 -12.95 14.11 23.25
CA ILE A 5 -12.42 12.83 22.79
C ILE A 5 -13.37 12.45 21.66
N VAL A 6 -12.93 12.64 20.42
CA VAL A 6 -13.64 12.12 19.26
C VAL A 6 -13.53 10.61 19.40
N GLU A 7 -14.61 9.96 19.84
CA GLU A 7 -14.69 8.50 19.83
C GLU A 7 -14.62 8.03 18.38
N CYS A 8 -13.44 7.53 18.01
CA CYS A 8 -13.17 6.91 16.73
C CYS A 8 -13.84 5.53 16.74
N HIS A 9 -15.06 5.43 16.21
CA HIS A 9 -15.67 4.13 15.99
C HIS A 9 -14.87 3.35 14.93
N GLU A 10 -14.61 2.05 15.18
CA GLU A 10 -14.06 1.15 14.17
C GLU A 10 -14.98 1.15 12.95
N HIS A 11 -14.50 1.73 11.86
CA HIS A 11 -15.20 1.68 10.59
C HIS A 11 -14.97 0.30 9.96
N LYS A 12 -16.00 -0.55 9.98
CA LYS A 12 -16.01 -1.90 9.37
C LYS A 12 -15.55 -1.95 7.91
N GLU A 13 -15.51 -0.81 7.23
CA GLU A 13 -15.20 -0.68 5.80
C GLU A 13 -13.69 -0.58 5.52
N VAL A 14 -12.85 -0.34 6.54
CA VAL A 14 -11.38 -0.33 6.45
C VAL A 14 -10.79 -1.48 7.25
N LEU A 15 -9.67 -2.03 6.78
CA LEU A 15 -8.96 -3.07 7.52
C LEU A 15 -8.47 -2.49 8.85
N SER A 16 -8.64 -3.26 9.93
CA SER A 16 -8.00 -2.94 11.21
C SER A 16 -6.51 -2.78 10.98
N LYS A 17 -5.91 -1.76 11.58
CA LYS A 17 -4.48 -1.45 11.46
C LYS A 17 -3.58 -2.68 11.62
N LYS A 18 -3.88 -3.56 12.59
CA LYS A 18 -3.10 -4.79 12.81
C LYS A 18 -3.20 -5.75 11.63
N ALA A 19 -4.42 -6.01 11.15
CA ALA A 19 -4.67 -6.92 10.04
C ALA A 19 -4.03 -6.38 8.74
N ALA A 20 -4.19 -5.07 8.47
CA ALA A 20 -3.60 -4.47 7.28
C ALA A 20 -2.06 -4.53 7.29
N TRP A 21 -1.40 -4.33 8.44
CA TRP A 21 0.05 -4.50 8.55
C TRP A 21 0.50 -5.94 8.32
N ILE A 22 -0.23 -6.92 8.87
CA ILE A 22 0.07 -8.34 8.64
C ILE A 22 -0.05 -8.67 7.16
N ILE A 23 -1.14 -8.24 6.51
CA ILE A 23 -1.36 -8.48 5.08
C ILE A 23 -0.26 -7.79 4.26
N LEU A 24 0.08 -6.54 4.58
CA LEU A 24 1.14 -5.82 3.87
C LEU A 24 2.49 -6.52 3.99
N ILE A 25 2.85 -7.04 5.16
CA ILE A 25 4.09 -7.82 5.33
C ILE A 25 4.10 -9.05 4.43
N VAL A 26 2.97 -9.77 4.38
CA VAL A 26 2.83 -10.95 3.51
C VAL A 26 2.95 -10.55 2.03
N LEU A 27 2.32 -9.45 1.60
CA LEU A 27 2.40 -8.96 0.23
C LEU A 27 3.82 -8.52 -0.15
N VAL A 28 4.51 -7.77 0.71
CA VAL A 28 5.90 -7.35 0.42
C VAL A 28 6.85 -8.54 0.36
N LEU A 29 6.67 -9.54 1.23
CA LEU A 29 7.42 -10.79 1.14
C LEU A 29 7.10 -11.54 -0.14
N LEU A 30 5.82 -11.63 -0.51
CA LEU A 30 5.39 -12.28 -1.74
C LEU A 30 6.02 -11.60 -2.95
N ASP A 31 5.97 -10.27 -3.04
CA ASP A 31 6.62 -9.48 -4.10
C ASP A 31 8.13 -9.78 -4.18
N ALA A 32 8.85 -9.81 -3.05
CA ALA A 32 10.26 -10.18 -3.03
C ALA A 32 10.53 -11.62 -3.49
N PHE A 33 9.65 -12.58 -3.17
CA PHE A 33 9.71 -13.95 -3.67
C PHE A 33 9.43 -14.02 -5.18
N LEU A 34 8.42 -13.29 -5.65
CA LEU A 34 8.09 -13.21 -7.08
C LEU A 34 9.23 -12.56 -7.86
N ASP A 35 9.91 -11.54 -7.33
CA ASP A 35 11.10 -10.95 -7.94
C ASP A 35 12.27 -11.94 -8.01
N LEU A 36 12.48 -12.73 -6.95
CA LEU A 36 13.50 -13.78 -6.94
C LEU A 36 13.23 -14.85 -8.01
N ILE A 37 11.97 -15.27 -8.15
CA ILE A 37 11.56 -16.34 -9.09
C ILE A 37 11.50 -15.82 -10.53
N PHE A 38 10.99 -14.61 -10.76
CA PHE A 38 10.68 -14.11 -12.11
C PHE A 38 11.77 -13.21 -12.70
N ALA A 39 12.53 -12.50 -11.87
CA ALA A 39 13.59 -11.60 -12.30
C ALA A 39 14.99 -12.06 -11.85
N GLU A 40 15.12 -13.30 -11.32
CA GLU A 40 16.35 -13.83 -10.72
C GLU A 40 16.90 -12.92 -9.60
N GLY A 41 16.03 -12.15 -8.94
CA GLY A 41 16.41 -11.16 -7.92
C GLY A 41 16.98 -9.85 -8.46
N LYS A 42 16.98 -9.64 -9.79
CA LYS A 42 17.48 -8.42 -10.40
C LYS A 42 16.58 -7.20 -10.19
N GLY A 43 15.35 -7.36 -9.70
CA GLY A 43 14.49 -6.23 -9.36
C GLY A 43 15.05 -5.39 -8.21
N ALA A 44 15.66 -6.03 -7.20
CA ALA A 44 16.41 -5.34 -6.14
C ALA A 44 17.63 -4.57 -6.69
N SER A 45 18.25 -5.08 -7.76
CA SER A 45 19.42 -4.48 -8.42
C SER A 45 19.05 -3.47 -9.52
N ALA A 46 17.75 -3.23 -9.75
CA ALA A 46 17.23 -2.39 -10.83
C ALA A 46 16.34 -1.24 -10.32
N GLY A 47 16.13 -0.24 -11.18
CA GLY A 47 15.20 0.85 -10.94
C GLY A 47 15.52 1.69 -9.70
N ILE A 48 14.47 2.02 -8.94
CA ILE A 48 14.56 2.87 -7.73
C ILE A 48 15.31 2.21 -6.57
N TRP A 49 15.48 0.88 -6.59
CA TRP A 49 16.15 0.13 -5.53
C TRP A 49 17.65 0.01 -5.74
N LYS A 50 18.14 0.11 -6.99
CA LYS A 50 19.57 0.07 -7.34
C LYS A 50 20.49 0.92 -6.45
N PRO A 51 20.22 2.21 -6.20
CA PRO A 51 21.09 3.01 -5.33
C PRO A 51 21.12 2.47 -3.89
N ILE A 52 20.00 1.93 -3.40
CA ILE A 52 19.87 1.40 -2.05
C ILE A 52 20.58 0.05 -1.93
N SER A 53 20.34 -0.88 -2.86
CA SER A 53 21.00 -2.19 -2.89
C SER A 53 22.51 -2.07 -3.05
N THR A 54 22.98 -1.16 -3.92
CA THR A 54 24.43 -0.88 -4.09
C THR A 54 25.06 -0.27 -2.84
N THR A 55 24.36 0.64 -2.14
CA THR A 55 24.91 1.29 -0.93
C THR A 55 24.97 0.33 0.26
N LEU A 56 24.00 -0.58 0.38
CA LEU A 56 23.91 -1.55 1.46
C LEU A 56 24.63 -2.87 1.14
N GLY A 57 25.04 -3.10 -0.11
CA GLY A 57 25.63 -4.35 -0.57
C GLY A 57 24.66 -5.54 -0.52
N ILE A 58 23.36 -5.28 -0.70
CA ILE A 58 22.31 -6.30 -0.62
C ILE A 58 21.74 -6.55 -2.01
N ASP A 59 22.17 -7.65 -2.63
CA ASP A 59 21.74 -8.02 -3.99
C ASP A 59 20.51 -8.93 -4.01
N ASN A 60 20.09 -9.44 -2.84
CA ASN A 60 18.95 -10.34 -2.75
C ASN A 60 17.70 -9.59 -2.23
N PRO A 61 16.59 -9.59 -2.99
CA PRO A 61 15.37 -8.84 -2.66
C PRO A 61 14.74 -9.22 -1.30
N ILE A 62 14.91 -10.47 -0.85
CA ILE A 62 14.39 -10.93 0.44
C ILE A 62 15.07 -10.18 1.60
N PHE A 63 16.38 -9.97 1.52
CA PHE A 63 17.11 -9.23 2.56
C PHE A 63 16.87 -7.72 2.50
N LEU A 64 16.37 -7.21 1.38
CA LEU A 64 15.91 -5.82 1.25
C LEU A 64 14.52 -5.60 1.88
N THR A 65 13.72 -6.66 2.02
CA THR A 65 12.34 -6.60 2.53
C THR A 65 12.17 -5.85 3.86
N PRO A 66 13.01 -6.06 4.90
CA PRO A 66 12.89 -5.32 6.15
C PRO A 66 13.06 -3.80 5.96
N PHE A 67 13.96 -3.39 5.07
CA PHE A 67 14.18 -1.97 4.76
C PHE A 67 12.97 -1.37 4.04
N VAL A 68 12.40 -2.12 3.08
CA VAL A 68 11.17 -1.74 2.37
C VAL A 68 10.01 -1.57 3.35
N LEU A 69 9.85 -2.48 4.33
CA LEU A 69 8.80 -2.39 5.35
C LEU A 69 8.98 -1.16 6.27
N ILE A 70 10.22 -0.84 6.65
CA ILE A 70 10.52 0.38 7.42
C ILE A 70 10.15 1.63 6.62
N LEU A 71 10.49 1.66 5.33
CA LEU A 71 10.12 2.75 4.44
C LEU A 71 8.59 2.90 4.36
N PHE A 72 7.86 1.80 4.17
CA PHE A 72 6.39 1.83 4.17
C PHE A 72 5.83 2.33 5.49
N PHE A 73 6.41 1.94 6.63
CA PHE A 73 5.99 2.44 7.94
C PHE A 73 6.09 3.96 8.03
N VAL A 74 7.20 4.53 7.59
CA VAL A 74 7.42 5.98 7.59
C VAL A 74 6.46 6.67 6.60
N LEU A 75 6.31 6.13 5.39
CA LEU A 75 5.44 6.71 4.36
C LEU A 75 3.97 6.70 4.76
N VAL A 76 3.47 5.58 5.30
CA VAL A 76 2.10 5.49 5.83
C VAL A 76 1.87 6.51 6.93
N LYS A 77 2.82 6.66 7.86
CA LYS A 77 2.74 7.65 8.94
C LYS A 77 2.70 9.09 8.40
N ALA A 78 3.55 9.41 7.43
CA ALA A 78 3.59 10.71 6.80
C ALA A 78 2.30 11.00 6.02
N ALA A 79 1.83 10.05 5.20
CA ALA A 79 0.60 10.17 4.43
C ALA A 79 -0.63 10.32 5.33
N ALA A 80 -0.73 9.53 6.39
CA ALA A 80 -1.83 9.63 7.35
C ALA A 80 -1.81 10.95 8.14
N PHE A 81 -0.62 11.51 8.41
CA PHE A 81 -0.47 12.84 8.98
C PHE A 81 -0.93 13.93 8.01
N LEU A 82 -0.58 13.80 6.73
CA LEU A 82 -1.00 14.70 5.67
C LEU A 82 -2.53 14.67 5.49
N ALA A 83 -3.13 13.48 5.44
CA ALA A 83 -4.57 13.28 5.34
C ALA A 83 -5.34 13.88 6.53
N ARG A 84 -4.79 13.80 7.75
CA ARG A 84 -5.36 14.48 8.92
C ARG A 84 -5.30 16.00 8.78
N LYS A 85 -4.20 16.52 8.24
CA LYS A 85 -3.94 17.97 8.15
C LYS A 85 -4.71 18.64 7.01
N ILE A 86 -4.84 17.98 5.86
CA ILE A 86 -5.45 18.53 4.64
C ILE A 86 -6.93 18.17 4.59
N ASP A 87 -7.27 16.88 4.68
CA ASP A 87 -8.64 16.39 4.46
C ASP A 87 -9.50 16.34 5.72
N ARG A 88 -8.94 16.71 6.88
CA ARG A 88 -9.61 16.69 8.19
C ARG A 88 -10.26 15.34 8.51
N VAL A 89 -9.71 14.22 8.01
CA VAL A 89 -10.21 12.87 8.31
C VAL A 89 -9.87 12.55 9.78
N PRO A 90 -10.86 12.46 10.70
CA PRO A 90 -10.56 12.66 12.12
C PRO A 90 -9.93 11.47 12.84
N CYS A 91 -10.00 10.25 12.29
CA CYS A 91 -9.75 9.03 13.08
C CYS A 91 -9.09 7.87 12.32
N SER A 92 -9.67 7.43 11.20
CA SER A 92 -9.20 6.23 10.46
C SER A 92 -8.23 6.53 9.31
N SER A 93 -7.53 7.67 9.33
CA SER A 93 -6.64 8.06 8.23
C SER A 93 -5.47 7.08 8.01
N GLU A 94 -4.90 6.52 9.07
CA GLU A 94 -3.87 5.48 8.96
C GLU A 94 -4.42 4.18 8.36
N GLU A 95 -5.62 3.77 8.79
CA GLU A 95 -6.27 2.53 8.32
C GLU A 95 -6.71 2.65 6.87
N LEU A 96 -7.20 3.82 6.47
CA LEU A 96 -7.55 4.14 5.09
C LEU A 96 -6.32 4.00 4.18
N VAL A 97 -5.22 4.68 4.52
CA VAL A 97 -3.97 4.64 3.75
C VAL A 97 -3.42 3.20 3.70
N LEU A 98 -3.43 2.47 4.82
CA LEU A 98 -2.99 1.08 4.84
C LEU A 98 -3.86 0.17 3.97
N THR A 99 -5.19 0.36 4.01
CA THR A 99 -6.11 -0.45 3.21
C THR A 99 -5.93 -0.17 1.72
N THR A 100 -5.80 1.11 1.34
CA THR A 100 -5.48 1.49 -0.05
C THR A 100 -4.16 0.86 -0.49
N LEU A 101 -3.12 0.92 0.36
CA LEU A 101 -1.81 0.36 0.06
C LEU A 101 -1.90 -1.16 -0.15
N VAL A 102 -2.60 -1.88 0.73
CA VAL A 102 -2.83 -3.32 0.61
C VAL A 102 -3.58 -3.68 -0.67
N LEU A 103 -4.60 -2.91 -1.05
CA LEU A 103 -5.35 -3.13 -2.29
C LEU A 103 -4.47 -2.93 -3.53
N VAL A 104 -3.70 -1.84 -3.56
CA VAL A 104 -2.80 -1.53 -4.68
C VAL A 104 -1.72 -2.59 -4.82
N TYR A 105 -1.08 -2.99 -3.71
CA TYR A 105 -0.06 -4.04 -3.72
C TYR A 105 -0.64 -5.41 -4.09
N GLY A 106 -1.78 -5.79 -3.51
CA GLY A 106 -2.43 -7.05 -3.82
C GLY A 106 -2.83 -7.16 -5.30
N LEU A 107 -3.33 -6.07 -5.89
CA LEU A 107 -3.63 -6.03 -7.32
C LEU A 107 -2.38 -6.13 -8.19
N PHE A 108 -1.28 -5.51 -7.77
CA PHE A 108 0.01 -5.63 -8.44
C PHE A 108 0.52 -7.08 -8.43
N ASP A 109 0.49 -7.75 -7.27
CA ASP A 109 0.91 -9.14 -7.13
C ASP A 109 0.05 -10.10 -7.96
N ILE A 110 -1.28 -9.91 -7.94
CA ILE A 110 -2.22 -10.68 -8.77
C ILE A 110 -1.91 -10.49 -10.24
N TRP A 111 -1.61 -9.26 -10.65
CA TRP A 111 -1.25 -8.97 -12.04
C TRP A 111 0.07 -9.65 -12.43
N LEU A 112 1.11 -9.56 -11.60
CA LEU A 112 2.39 -10.24 -11.84
C LEU A 112 2.18 -11.75 -12.04
N LEU A 113 1.41 -12.36 -11.16
CA LEU A 113 1.07 -13.77 -11.25
C LEU A 113 0.26 -14.09 -12.52
N SER A 114 -0.67 -13.21 -12.91
CA SER A 114 -1.50 -13.38 -14.12
C SER A 114 -0.68 -13.25 -15.41
N VAL A 115 0.23 -12.29 -15.49
CA VAL A 115 1.14 -12.13 -16.64
C VAL A 115 2.00 -13.37 -16.82
N TYR A 116 2.47 -13.97 -15.70
CA TYR A 116 3.25 -15.20 -15.73
C TYR A 116 2.43 -16.41 -16.19
N LEU A 117 1.27 -16.68 -15.56
CA LEU A 117 0.47 -17.87 -15.83
C LEU A 117 -0.15 -17.87 -17.24
N PHE A 118 -0.55 -16.70 -17.75
CA PHE A 118 -1.28 -16.58 -19.00
C PHE A 118 -0.46 -16.00 -20.16
N SER A 119 0.82 -15.65 -19.93
CA SER A 119 1.73 -15.11 -20.96
C SER A 119 1.14 -13.93 -21.76
N PHE A 120 0.37 -13.05 -21.10
CA PHE A 120 -0.25 -11.90 -21.76
C PHE A 120 0.82 -10.89 -22.26
N GLY A 121 1.10 -10.89 -23.56
CA GLY A 121 2.13 -10.05 -24.17
C GLY A 121 1.88 -8.53 -24.08
N LEU A 122 0.62 -8.10 -23.94
CA LEU A 122 0.26 -6.68 -23.86
C LEU A 122 0.68 -6.01 -22.54
N PHE A 123 1.00 -6.80 -21.51
CA PHE A 123 1.26 -6.35 -20.15
C PHE A 123 2.69 -6.69 -19.67
N ARG A 124 3.65 -6.84 -20.57
CA ARG A 124 5.06 -7.04 -20.15
C ARG A 124 5.71 -5.78 -19.55
N ASN A 125 5.14 -4.61 -19.81
CA ASN A 125 5.67 -3.35 -19.30
C ASN A 125 4.87 -2.84 -18.10
N GLN A 126 5.49 -2.92 -16.91
CA GLN A 126 4.96 -2.46 -15.62
C GLN A 126 4.45 -1.01 -15.64
N PHE A 127 4.98 -0.15 -16.53
CA PHE A 127 4.56 1.24 -16.63
C PHE A 127 3.08 1.41 -17.05
N TYR A 128 2.49 0.44 -17.76
CA TYR A 128 1.06 0.49 -18.11
C TYR A 128 0.13 0.20 -16.93
N LEU A 129 0.65 -0.44 -15.89
CA LEU A 129 -0.12 -0.78 -14.70
C LEU A 129 -0.20 0.40 -13.72
N ILE A 130 0.82 1.26 -13.70
CA ILE A 130 0.89 2.41 -12.79
C ILE A 130 -0.36 3.30 -12.88
N PRO A 131 -0.83 3.74 -14.07
CA PRO A 131 -2.07 4.53 -14.17
C PRO A 131 -3.30 3.80 -13.64
N ILE A 132 -3.40 2.48 -13.87
CA ILE A 132 -4.53 1.66 -13.41
C ILE A 132 -4.55 1.61 -11.89
N LEU A 133 -3.39 1.37 -11.27
CA LEU A 133 -3.25 1.34 -9.81
C LEU A 133 -3.56 2.69 -9.17
N ILE A 134 -3.14 3.79 -9.79
CA ILE A 134 -3.47 5.15 -9.34
C ILE A 134 -5.00 5.36 -9.38
N VAL A 135 -5.66 4.97 -10.47
CA VAL A 135 -7.12 5.10 -10.59
C VAL A 135 -7.84 4.27 -9.53
N VAL A 136 -7.41 3.03 -9.29
CA VAL A 136 -8.00 2.18 -8.25
C VAL A 136 -7.80 2.78 -6.86
N GLY A 137 -6.60 3.27 -6.56
CA GLY A 137 -6.28 3.92 -5.29
C GLY A 137 -7.18 5.14 -5.04
N ILE A 138 -7.26 6.05 -6.00
CA ILE A 138 -8.10 7.25 -5.91
C ILE A 138 -9.59 6.88 -5.81
N ALA A 139 -10.06 5.92 -6.60
CA ALA A 139 -11.46 5.49 -6.58
C ALA A 139 -11.85 4.92 -5.21
N TYR A 140 -10.97 4.11 -4.61
CA TYR A 140 -11.18 3.57 -3.27
C TYR A 140 -11.16 4.67 -2.21
N GLU A 141 -10.18 5.58 -2.24
CA GLU A 141 -10.09 6.70 -1.30
C GLU A 141 -11.34 7.59 -1.37
N TRP A 142 -11.81 7.91 -2.59
CA TRP A 142 -13.02 8.69 -2.79
C TRP A 142 -14.27 7.99 -2.28
N TRP A 143 -14.40 6.68 -2.54
CA TRP A 143 -15.52 5.87 -2.06
C TRP A 143 -15.54 5.80 -0.53
N ALA A 144 -14.39 5.53 0.08
CA ALA A 144 -14.25 5.39 1.52
C ALA A 144 -14.49 6.73 2.23
N ASP A 145 -13.96 7.85 1.72
CA ASP A 145 -14.22 9.18 2.27
C ASP A 145 -15.73 9.55 2.22
N ASN A 146 -16.42 9.24 1.11
CA ASN A 146 -17.85 9.45 0.97
C ASN A 146 -18.72 8.57 1.89
N ARG A 147 -18.21 7.41 2.30
CA ARG A 147 -18.87 6.52 3.27
C ARG A 147 -18.63 7.00 4.69
N LEU A 148 -17.38 7.32 5.03
CA LEU A 148 -16.95 7.82 6.33
C LEU A 148 -17.65 9.14 6.70
N LYS A 149 -17.75 10.08 5.75
CA LYS A 149 -18.47 11.35 5.95
C LYS A 149 -19.98 11.15 6.18
N ARG A 150 -20.62 10.19 5.49
CA ARG A 150 -22.05 9.89 5.65
C ARG A 150 -22.42 9.35 7.03
N PHE A 151 -21.51 8.63 7.69
CA PHE A 151 -21.73 8.16 9.07
C PHE A 151 -21.68 9.31 10.09
N HIS A 152 -20.87 10.34 9.84
CA HIS A 152 -20.80 11.53 10.70
C HIS A 152 -22.05 12.43 10.59
N THR A 153 -22.74 12.44 9.45
CA THR A 153 -23.96 13.24 9.26
C THR A 153 -25.21 12.60 9.89
N LYS A 154 -25.25 11.28 10.05
CA LYS A 154 -26.39 10.57 10.67
C LYS A 154 -26.40 10.60 12.21
N LEU A 155 -25.30 11.04 12.83
CA LEU A 155 -25.15 11.11 14.30
C LEU A 155 -25.45 12.52 14.84
N LYS A 156 -26.09 13.38 14.05
CA LYS A 156 -26.48 14.75 14.43
C LYS A 156 -27.99 14.88 14.39
#